data_AF-A0A7S3KKN3-F1
#
_entry.id   AF-A0A7S3KKN3-F1
#
_cell.length_a   1.000
_cell.length_b   1.000
_cell.length_c   1.000
_cell.angle_alpha   90.00
_cell.angle_beta   90.00
_cell.angle_gamma   90.00
#
_symmetry.space_group_name_H-M   'P 1'
#
loop_
_entity.id
_entity.type
_entity.pdbx_description
1 polymer ?
#
loop_
_entity_poly.entity_id
_entity_poly.type
_entity_poly.pdbx_seq_one_letter_code
_entity_poly.pdbx_strand_id
1 'polypeptide(L)'
;KPEGLNRGRGIEVFNNVKDIMNFACTKGPKMRYVIQKYIEKPMLYHQRKFDIRVWALFKGNEDKLYYYKRGYVRTSSDEFTHKIGDNKAVHLTNNCFQQHLDNYGKFEDGNTISFEALQAYLDDEFPDDNVNV
;
A
#
# COMPACT_ATOMS: atom_id res chain seq x y z
N LYS A 1 10.50 -0.17 -7.96
CA LYS A 1 9.19 -0.20 -8.67
C LYS A 1 9.42 0.12 -10.15
N PRO A 2 8.85 -0.65 -11.11
CA PRO A 2 8.99 -0.39 -12.54
C PRO A 2 8.18 0.84 -12.98
N GLU A 3 8.63 1.55 -14.01
CA GLU A 3 7.98 2.78 -14.51
C GLU A 3 6.64 2.51 -15.22
N GLY A 4 6.59 1.47 -16.07
CA GLY A 4 5.46 1.23 -16.97
C GLY A 4 4.51 0.10 -16.58
N LEU A 5 4.67 -0.49 -15.39
CA LEU A 5 3.81 -1.59 -14.94
C LEU A 5 2.81 -1.11 -13.88
N ASN A 6 1.63 -1.74 -13.90
CA ASN A 6 0.55 -1.48 -12.96
C ASN A 6 0.23 -2.74 -12.14
N ARG A 7 -0.73 -2.63 -11.22
CA ARG A 7 -1.26 -3.76 -10.44
C ARG A 7 -0.22 -4.45 -9.53
N GLY A 8 0.76 -3.69 -9.05
CA GLY A 8 1.82 -4.23 -8.19
C GLY A 8 2.83 -5.14 -8.91
N ARG A 9 2.71 -5.34 -10.23
CA ARG A 9 3.58 -6.23 -11.00
C ARG A 9 5.01 -5.68 -11.05
N GLY A 10 5.97 -6.56 -10.78
CA GLY A 10 7.40 -6.23 -10.78
C GLY A 10 7.87 -5.36 -9.62
N ILE A 11 7.03 -5.13 -8.60
CA ILE A 11 7.46 -4.51 -7.35
C ILE A 11 8.21 -5.55 -6.53
N GLU A 12 9.41 -5.18 -6.13
CA GLU A 12 10.28 -5.98 -5.30
C GLU A 12 10.73 -5.15 -4.10
N VAL A 13 10.90 -5.81 -2.96
CA VAL A 13 11.35 -5.22 -1.69
C VAL A 13 12.64 -5.91 -1.30
N PHE A 14 13.65 -5.13 -0.93
CA PHE A 14 15.00 -5.62 -0.62
C PHE A 14 15.49 -5.01 0.69
N ASN A 15 16.39 -5.73 1.38
CA ASN A 15 16.98 -5.29 2.65
C ASN A 15 18.34 -4.61 2.51
N ASN A 16 18.97 -4.68 1.34
CA ASN A 16 20.29 -4.11 1.13
C ASN A 16 20.49 -3.67 -0.32
N VAL A 17 21.41 -2.73 -0.50
CA VAL A 17 21.72 -2.14 -1.81
C VAL A 17 22.30 -3.17 -2.78
N LYS A 18 23.08 -4.13 -2.29
CA LYS A 18 23.70 -5.16 -3.14
C LYS A 18 22.66 -5.98 -3.89
N ASP A 19 21.59 -6.40 -3.20
CA ASP A 19 20.49 -7.16 -3.82
C ASP A 19 19.68 -6.31 -4.79
N ILE A 20 19.50 -5.02 -4.50
CA ILE A 20 18.87 -4.07 -5.44
C ILE A 20 19.69 -3.98 -6.73
N MET A 21 21.01 -3.83 -6.62
CA MET A 21 21.91 -3.71 -7.77
C MET A 21 21.95 -5.03 -8.56
N ASN A 22 22.05 -6.17 -7.88
CA ASN A 22 21.99 -7.49 -8.51
C ASN A 22 20.67 -7.66 -9.29
N PHE A 23 19.54 -7.35 -8.65
CA PHE A 23 18.24 -7.39 -9.32
C PHE A 23 18.20 -6.47 -10.54
N ALA A 24 18.68 -5.23 -10.43
CA ALA A 24 18.71 -4.27 -11.53
C ALA A 24 19.55 -4.78 -12.72
N CYS A 25 20.71 -5.39 -12.44
CA CYS A 25 21.57 -6.00 -13.47
C CYS A 25 20.91 -7.17 -14.21
N THR A 26 19.97 -7.90 -13.58
CA THR A 26 19.20 -8.95 -14.28
C THR A 26 18.17 -8.40 -15.26
N LYS A 27 17.87 -7.09 -15.21
CA LYS A 27 16.85 -6.47 -16.07
C LYS A 27 17.51 -5.91 -17.31
N GLY A 28 16.90 -6.16 -18.46
CA GLY A 28 17.40 -5.63 -19.74
C GLY A 28 17.40 -4.10 -19.75
N PRO A 29 18.24 -3.47 -20.61
CA PRO A 29 18.51 -2.03 -20.61
C PRO A 29 17.28 -1.14 -20.88
N LYS A 30 16.17 -1.73 -21.34
CA LYS A 30 14.91 -1.03 -21.64
C LYS A 30 13.97 -0.90 -20.42
N MET A 31 14.20 -1.65 -19.33
CA MET A 31 13.35 -1.54 -18.14
C MET A 31 13.91 -0.53 -17.16
N ARG A 32 13.16 0.56 -16.93
CA ARG A 32 13.47 1.58 -15.92
C ARG A 32 12.77 1.27 -14.61
N TYR A 33 13.50 1.44 -13.51
CA TYR A 33 13.01 1.24 -12.15
C TYR A 33 13.29 2.48 -11.30
N VAL A 34 12.36 2.80 -10.42
CA VAL A 34 12.54 3.74 -9.31
C VAL A 34 12.90 2.95 -8.05
N ILE A 35 14.04 3.29 -7.46
CA ILE A 35 14.42 2.85 -6.12
C ILE A 35 13.80 3.84 -5.14
N GLN A 36 13.06 3.33 -4.15
CA GLN A 36 12.38 4.13 -3.15
C GLN A 36 12.62 3.51 -1.79
N LYS A 37 12.92 4.36 -0.79
CA LYS A 37 13.01 3.92 0.60
C LYS A 37 11.68 3.30 1.03
N TYR A 38 11.73 2.03 1.47
CA TYR A 38 10.57 1.36 2.01
C TYR A 38 10.21 1.96 3.39
N ILE A 39 8.92 2.18 3.64
CA ILE A 39 8.42 2.62 4.95
C ILE A 39 8.42 1.40 5.88
N GLU A 40 9.43 1.31 6.74
CA GLU A 40 9.70 0.13 7.59
C GLU A 40 8.76 0.02 8.79
N LYS A 41 8.23 1.17 9.25
CA LYS A 41 7.29 1.28 10.37
C LYS A 41 5.97 1.88 9.86
N PRO A 42 5.21 1.16 9.01
CA PRO A 42 3.91 1.65 8.59
C PRO A 42 2.94 1.64 9.77
N MET A 43 1.96 2.54 9.75
CA MET A 43 0.79 2.37 10.59
C MET A 43 0.06 1.07 10.18
N LEU A 44 -0.44 0.35 11.18
CA LEU A 44 -1.15 -0.90 10.98
C LEU A 44 -2.61 -0.76 11.41
N TYR A 45 -3.50 -1.38 10.65
CA TYR A 45 -4.91 -1.54 10.98
C TYR A 45 -5.11 -3.00 11.41
N HIS A 46 -5.38 -3.22 12.71
CA HIS A 46 -5.40 -4.56 13.32
C HIS A 46 -4.19 -5.42 12.91
N GLN A 47 -2.97 -4.89 13.14
CA GLN A 47 -1.68 -5.52 12.78
C GLN A 47 -1.43 -5.78 11.29
N ARG A 48 -2.32 -5.33 10.38
CA ARG A 48 -2.17 -5.49 8.94
C ARG A 48 -1.80 -4.16 8.28
N LYS A 49 -0.99 -4.24 7.23
CA LYS A 49 -0.58 -3.05 6.47
C LYS A 49 -1.75 -2.56 5.63
N PHE A 50 -1.87 -1.24 5.46
CA PHE A 50 -2.86 -0.67 4.56
C PHE A 50 -2.30 0.48 3.72
N ASP A 51 -3.06 0.85 2.67
CA ASP A 51 -2.90 2.13 1.97
C ASP A 51 -4.25 2.82 1.81
N ILE A 52 -4.22 4.15 1.73
CA ILE A 52 -5.41 4.98 1.55
C ILE A 52 -5.53 5.37 0.08
N ARG A 53 -6.69 5.10 -0.53
CA ARG A 53 -7.05 5.61 -1.84
C ARG A 53 -8.01 6.79 -1.69
N VAL A 54 -7.55 7.94 -2.18
CA VAL A 54 -8.37 9.13 -2.41
C VAL A 54 -8.51 9.38 -3.90
N TRP A 55 -9.59 10.04 -4.30
CA TRP A 55 -9.76 10.55 -5.65
C TRP A 55 -9.53 12.06 -5.67
N ALA A 56 -8.83 12.55 -6.68
CA ALA A 56 -8.64 13.97 -6.92
C ALA A 56 -8.96 14.31 -8.38
N LEU A 57 -9.55 15.48 -8.58
CA LEU A 57 -9.87 16.06 -9.89
C LEU A 57 -9.13 17.38 -10.02
N PHE A 58 -8.21 17.45 -10.98
CA PHE A 58 -7.60 18.71 -11.36
C PHE A 58 -8.37 19.33 -12.53
N LYS A 59 -8.89 20.54 -12.32
CA LYS A 59 -9.60 21.34 -13.31
C LYS A 59 -8.67 22.41 -13.85
N GLY A 60 -7.89 22.06 -14.87
CA GLY A 60 -6.80 22.90 -15.38
C GLY A 60 -7.23 24.23 -15.99
N ASN A 61 -8.47 24.37 -16.47
CA ASN A 61 -8.96 25.66 -16.95
C ASN A 61 -9.30 26.65 -15.82
N GLU A 62 -9.33 26.17 -14.57
CA GLU A 62 -9.56 27.01 -13.38
C GLU A 62 -8.38 26.96 -12.40
N ASP A 63 -7.32 26.21 -12.72
CA ASP A 63 -6.21 25.90 -11.82
C ASP A 63 -6.66 25.38 -10.43
N LYS A 64 -7.77 24.64 -10.39
CA LYS A 64 -8.35 24.11 -9.14
C LYS A 64 -8.10 22.62 -8.99
N LEU A 65 -7.62 22.23 -7.81
CA LEU A 65 -7.54 20.84 -7.39
C LEU A 65 -8.66 20.54 -6.39
N TYR A 66 -9.51 19.58 -6.75
CA TYR A 66 -10.55 19.05 -5.88
C TYR A 66 -10.12 17.67 -5.40
N TYR A 67 -10.36 17.35 -4.14
CA TYR A 67 -10.31 15.97 -3.65
C TYR A 67 -11.70 15.53 -3.24
N TYR A 68 -12.01 14.26 -3.50
CA TYR A 68 -13.29 13.68 -3.09
C TYR A 68 -13.21 13.34 -1.61
N LYS A 69 -14.20 13.80 -0.83
CA LYS A 69 -14.24 13.61 0.62
C LYS A 69 -14.35 12.15 1.05
N ARG A 70 -14.81 11.28 0.15
CA ARG A 70 -14.87 9.85 0.40
C ARG A 70 -13.69 9.18 -0.31
N GLY A 71 -12.96 8.37 0.43
CA GLY A 71 -11.97 7.44 -0.10
C GLY A 71 -12.28 6.03 0.39
N TYR A 72 -11.30 5.16 0.23
CA TYR A 72 -11.34 3.83 0.84
C TYR A 72 -9.93 3.39 1.20
N VAL A 73 -9.84 2.49 2.15
CA VAL A 73 -8.59 1.94 2.66
C VAL A 73 -8.46 0.51 2.19
N ARG A 74 -7.31 0.15 1.65
CA ARG A 74 -7.02 -1.21 1.17
C ARG A 74 -6.03 -1.86 2.12
N THR A 75 -6.44 -2.95 2.71
CA THR A 75 -5.68 -3.69 3.73
C THR A 75 -4.95 -4.89 3.09
N SER A 76 -3.88 -5.35 3.74
CA SER A 76 -3.28 -6.66 3.45
C SER A 76 -4.14 -7.77 4.05
N SER A 77 -4.09 -8.96 3.45
CA SER A 77 -4.82 -10.15 3.93
C SER A 77 -4.20 -10.76 5.17
N ASP A 78 -2.91 -10.50 5.38
CA ASP A 78 -2.09 -11.09 6.43
C ASP A 78 -1.46 -10.01 7.30
N GLU A 79 -1.11 -10.40 8.54
CA GLU A 79 -0.39 -9.55 9.49
C GLU A 79 0.98 -9.11 8.96
N PHE A 80 1.33 -7.88 9.30
CA PHE A 80 2.58 -7.29 8.86
C PHE A 80 3.77 -7.91 9.58
N THR A 81 4.83 -8.22 8.83
CA THR A 81 6.13 -8.61 9.38
C THR A 81 7.23 -7.72 8.82
N HIS A 82 8.25 -7.45 9.63
CA HIS A 82 9.45 -6.75 9.18
C HIS A 82 10.40 -7.66 8.39
N LYS A 83 10.17 -8.98 8.37
CA LYS A 83 11.00 -9.94 7.65
C LYS A 83 10.72 -9.89 6.15
N ILE A 84 11.44 -9.02 5.46
CA ILE A 84 11.46 -8.96 4.00
C ILE A 84 12.13 -10.24 3.48
N GLY A 85 11.34 -11.15 2.91
CA GLY A 85 11.79 -12.42 2.33
C GLY A 85 10.79 -13.56 2.44
N ASP A 86 10.00 -13.61 3.51
CA ASP A 86 9.10 -14.74 3.80
C ASP A 86 7.80 -14.65 3.00
N ASN A 87 7.11 -13.50 3.06
CA ASN A 87 5.85 -13.31 2.36
C ASN A 87 5.72 -11.87 1.82
N LYS A 88 5.94 -11.68 0.52
CA LYS A 88 5.77 -10.37 -0.15
C LYS A 88 4.34 -9.81 -0.02
N ALA A 89 3.35 -10.68 0.22
CA ALA A 89 1.96 -10.28 0.31
C ALA A 89 1.67 -9.29 1.43
N VAL A 90 2.32 -9.45 2.59
CA VAL A 90 2.09 -8.58 3.75
C VAL A 90 2.57 -7.14 3.49
N HIS A 91 3.43 -6.96 2.48
CA HIS A 91 4.02 -5.66 2.13
C HIS A 91 3.28 -4.95 0.98
N LEU A 92 2.37 -5.62 0.28
CA LEU A 92 1.70 -5.11 -0.93
C LEU A 92 0.18 -5.14 -0.77
N THR A 93 -0.45 -3.98 -0.60
CA THR A 93 -1.91 -3.81 -0.37
C THR A 93 -2.73 -3.75 -1.67
N ASN A 94 -2.12 -4.06 -2.82
CA ASN A 94 -2.79 -4.02 -4.10
C ASN A 94 -3.85 -5.14 -4.22
N ASN A 95 -5.12 -4.77 -4.36
CA ASN A 95 -6.23 -5.75 -4.46
C ASN A 95 -6.02 -6.82 -5.54
N CYS A 96 -5.50 -6.45 -6.71
CA CYS A 96 -5.17 -7.38 -7.80
C CYS A 96 -4.13 -8.45 -7.45
N PHE A 97 -3.35 -8.23 -6.39
CA PHE A 97 -2.44 -9.23 -5.82
C PHE A 97 -3.11 -9.94 -4.64
N GLN A 98 -3.76 -9.19 -3.75
CA GLN A 98 -4.39 -9.69 -2.53
C GLN A 98 -5.54 -10.67 -2.78
N GLN A 99 -6.35 -10.44 -3.82
CA GLN A 99 -7.52 -11.29 -4.17
C GLN A 99 -7.20 -12.76 -4.48
N HIS A 100 -5.92 -13.09 -4.64
CA HIS A 100 -5.45 -14.43 -4.96
C HIS A 100 -4.83 -15.14 -3.74
N LEU A 101 -4.91 -14.55 -2.55
CA LEU A 101 -4.37 -15.09 -1.31
C LEU A 101 -5.47 -15.76 -0.49
N ASP A 102 -5.09 -16.76 0.32
CA ASP A 102 -6.04 -17.57 1.09
C ASP A 102 -6.84 -16.77 2.12
N ASN A 103 -6.23 -15.74 2.70
CA ASN A 103 -6.89 -14.88 3.72
C ASN A 103 -7.61 -13.67 3.12
N TYR A 104 -7.79 -13.60 1.80
CA TYR A 104 -8.53 -12.50 1.17
C TYR A 104 -9.99 -12.46 1.62
N GLY A 105 -10.49 -11.29 2.01
CA GLY A 105 -11.85 -11.10 2.46
C GLY A 105 -12.15 -11.64 3.86
N LYS A 106 -11.13 -12.16 4.57
CA LYS A 106 -11.32 -12.82 5.88
C LYS A 106 -11.75 -11.87 6.99
N PHE A 107 -11.24 -10.64 6.97
CA PHE A 107 -11.46 -9.64 8.02
C PHE A 107 -12.51 -8.59 7.61
N GLU A 108 -12.48 -8.17 6.35
CA GLU A 108 -13.45 -7.26 5.76
C GLU A 108 -13.66 -7.61 4.29
N ASP A 109 -14.84 -7.29 3.76
CA ASP A 109 -15.17 -7.59 2.37
C ASP A 109 -14.17 -6.92 1.40
N GLY A 110 -13.64 -7.74 0.49
CA GLY A 110 -12.67 -7.31 -0.51
C GLY A 110 -11.40 -6.65 0.02
N ASN A 111 -11.01 -6.89 1.28
CA ASN A 111 -9.89 -6.20 1.96
C ASN A 111 -10.00 -4.66 1.85
N THR A 112 -11.22 -4.15 1.97
CA THR A 112 -11.51 -2.73 1.80
C THR A 112 -12.38 -2.24 2.95
N ILE A 113 -11.92 -1.20 3.64
CA ILE A 113 -12.71 -0.51 4.66
C ILE A 113 -12.97 0.95 4.26
N SER A 114 -14.03 1.52 4.82
CA SER A 114 -14.36 2.93 4.64
C SER A 114 -13.53 3.83 5.57
N PHE A 115 -13.61 5.15 5.35
CA PHE A 115 -12.94 6.10 6.23
C PHE A 115 -13.57 6.12 7.62
N GLU A 116 -14.89 5.92 7.71
CA GLU A 116 -15.60 5.84 8.99
C GLU A 116 -15.11 4.64 9.82
N ALA A 117 -14.85 3.50 9.18
CA ALA A 117 -14.30 2.33 9.85
C ALA A 117 -12.84 2.54 10.31
N LEU A 118 -12.03 3.24 9.50
CA LEU A 118 -10.68 3.61 9.91
C LEU A 118 -10.71 4.62 11.07
N GLN A 119 -11.59 5.63 11.01
CA GLN A 119 -11.74 6.63 12.06
C GLN A 119 -12.14 6.00 13.39
N ALA A 120 -13.12 5.10 13.38
CA ALA A 120 -13.54 4.40 14.58
C ALA A 120 -12.38 3.60 15.23
N TYR A 121 -11.53 2.97 14.42
CA TYR A 121 -10.33 2.29 14.90
C TYR A 121 -9.30 3.26 15.48
N LEU A 122 -9.10 4.42 14.84
CA LEU A 122 -8.19 5.45 15.33
C LEU A 122 -8.63 6.02 16.66
N ASP A 123 -9.93 6.29 16.82
CA ASP A 123 -10.48 6.83 18.05
C ASP A 123 -10.34 5.84 19.23
N ASP A 124 -10.39 4.53 18.95
CA ASP A 124 -10.27 3.47 19.96
C ASP A 124 -8.80 3.18 20.34
N GLU A 125 -7.92 3.02 19.34
CA GLU A 125 -6.52 2.63 19.57
C GLU A 125 -5.58 3.82 19.85
N PHE A 126 -5.94 5.01 19.36
CA PHE A 126 -5.14 6.23 19.45
C PHE A 126 -5.97 7.45 19.91
N PRO A 127 -6.69 7.35 21.06
CA PRO A 127 -7.65 8.38 21.48
C PRO A 127 -7.03 9.76 21.70
N ASP A 128 -5.75 9.82 22.06
CA ASP A 128 -5.04 11.06 22.37
C ASP A 128 -4.47 11.78 21.13
N ASP A 129 -4.41 11.09 19.98
CA ASP A 129 -3.74 11.61 18.78
C ASP A 129 -4.61 12.60 17.98
N ASN A 130 -5.91 12.73 18.32
CA ASN A 130 -6.86 13.67 17.72
C ASN A 130 -6.85 13.68 16.17
N VAL A 131 -6.76 12.49 15.56
CA VAL A 131 -6.69 12.31 14.10
C VAL A 131 -8.09 12.35 13.50
N ASN A 132 -8.23 12.98 12.33
CA ASN A 132 -9.47 12.97 11.54
C ASN A 132 -9.18 12.55 10.10
N VAL A 133 -9.86 11.52 9.60
CA VAL A 133 -9.63 10.89 8.29
C VAL A 133 -10.82 11.07 7.34
#